data_AF-A0A959IUK1-F1
#
_entry.id   AF-A0A959IUK1-F1
#
_cell.length_a   1.000
_cell.length_b   1.000
_cell.length_c   1.000
_cell.angle_alpha   90.00
_cell.angle_beta   90.00
_cell.angle_gamma   90.00
#
_symmetry.space_group_name_H-M   'P 1'
#
loop_
_entity.id
_entity.type
_entity.pdbx_description
1 polymer ?
#
loop_
_entity_poly.entity_id
_entity_poly.type
_entity_poly.pdbx_seq_one_letter_code
_entity_poly.pdbx_strand_id
1 'polypeptide(L)'
;DLFRLEFLDRQSVVFVLDKGQKSVEINVDGEKNGTVEIKGSPDAEKLLGYEAYRQESYDRLIRPAYEAMKASSKANSREGEVPAVEMYATNSKTHRQELLAYTEQHIGTSVALYGTVLRWTGDEEIQRLEKLVAAFKAVHPNLTMTQVMEQKVERYKRVAIGATAPNIQLPDTSGQLRQLSDLRGQ
;
A
#
# COMPACT_ATOMS: atom_id res chain seq x y z
N ASP A 1 6.19 0.90 -16.64
CA ASP A 1 5.01 1.67 -16.21
C ASP A 1 3.92 0.75 -15.69
N LEU A 2 2.94 1.31 -14.97
CA LEU A 2 1.76 0.59 -14.48
C LEU A 2 0.56 0.95 -15.36
N PHE A 3 -0.14 -0.08 -15.82
CA PHE A 3 -1.27 0.01 -16.72
C PHE A 3 -2.48 -0.67 -16.09
N ARG A 4 -3.67 -0.25 -16.52
CA ARG A 4 -4.90 -1.00 -16.31
C ARG A 4 -5.42 -1.42 -17.67
N LEU A 5 -5.49 -2.73 -17.89
CA LEU A 5 -6.03 -3.31 -19.11
C LEU A 5 -7.51 -3.60 -18.87
N GLU A 6 -8.37 -3.05 -19.72
CA GLU A 6 -9.82 -3.25 -19.66
C GLU A 6 -10.25 -4.21 -20.77
N PHE A 7 -10.99 -5.24 -20.41
CA PHE A 7 -11.52 -6.24 -21.33
C PHE A 7 -13.05 -6.16 -21.32
N LEU A 8 -13.59 -5.55 -22.37
CA LEU A 8 -15.02 -5.45 -22.65
C LEU A 8 -15.86 -4.89 -21.48
N ASP A 9 -15.28 -3.98 -20.70
CA ASP A 9 -15.88 -3.37 -19.48
C ASP A 9 -16.34 -4.39 -18.41
N ARG A 10 -15.83 -5.62 -18.47
CA ARG A 10 -16.22 -6.72 -17.56
C ARG A 10 -15.09 -7.15 -16.64
N GLN A 11 -13.87 -7.15 -17.16
CA GLN A 11 -12.68 -7.55 -16.42
C GLN A 11 -11.57 -6.52 -16.61
N SER A 12 -10.89 -6.18 -15.51
CA SER A 12 -9.75 -5.27 -15.55
C SER A 12 -8.55 -5.91 -14.88
N VAL A 13 -7.39 -5.82 -15.53
CA VAL A 13 -6.12 -6.38 -15.04
C VAL A 13 -5.13 -5.24 -14.80
N VAL A 14 -4.59 -5.17 -13.59
CA VAL A 14 -3.45 -4.29 -13.31
C VAL A 14 -2.21 -4.97 -13.87
N PHE A 15 -1.52 -4.26 -14.77
CA PHE A 15 -0.40 -4.79 -15.53
C PHE A 15 0.81 -3.88 -15.36
N VAL A 16 2.00 -4.47 -15.20
CA VAL A 16 3.24 -3.73 -15.11
C VAL A 16 4.22 -4.25 -16.14
N LEU A 17 4.94 -3.33 -16.78
CA LEU A 17 5.94 -3.69 -17.79
C LEU A 17 7.20 -2.86 -17.59
N ASP A 18 8.35 -3.52 -17.54
CA ASP A 18 9.66 -2.87 -17.59
C ASP A 18 10.19 -2.77 -19.02
N LYS A 19 11.19 -1.90 -19.22
CA LYS A 19 11.85 -1.71 -20.50
C LYS A 19 12.50 -3.02 -20.96
N GLY A 20 12.22 -3.39 -22.21
CA GLY A 20 12.85 -4.54 -22.86
C GLY A 20 12.08 -5.85 -22.77
N GLN A 21 10.99 -5.92 -21.99
CA GLN A 21 10.07 -7.06 -22.02
C GLN A 21 9.28 -7.08 -23.32
N LYS A 22 9.25 -8.24 -23.98
CA LYS A 22 8.60 -8.48 -25.28
C LYS A 22 7.83 -9.80 -25.21
N SER A 23 6.83 -9.94 -26.09
CA SER A 23 6.04 -11.17 -26.23
C SER A 23 5.27 -11.54 -24.96
N VAL A 24 4.55 -10.58 -24.38
CA VAL A 24 3.68 -10.82 -23.23
C VAL A 24 2.35 -11.39 -23.71
N GLU A 25 1.93 -12.49 -23.09
CA GLU A 25 0.63 -13.11 -23.29
C GLU A 25 -0.24 -12.88 -22.06
N ILE A 26 -1.50 -12.50 -22.29
CA ILE A 26 -2.47 -12.23 -21.22
C ILE A 26 -3.75 -12.99 -21.58
N ASN A 27 -4.05 -14.02 -20.80
CA ASN A 27 -5.26 -14.83 -20.94
C ASN A 27 -6.25 -14.42 -19.86
N VAL A 28 -7.47 -14.11 -20.28
CA VAL A 28 -8.56 -13.64 -19.44
C VAL A 28 -9.86 -14.34 -19.85
N ASP A 29 -10.73 -14.65 -18.89
CA ASP A 29 -12.02 -15.29 -19.15
C ASP A 29 -13.17 -14.29 -19.41
N GLY A 30 -12.92 -13.00 -19.20
CA GLY A 30 -13.89 -11.93 -19.43
C GLY A 30 -14.95 -11.80 -18.34
N GLU A 31 -14.74 -12.43 -17.19
CA GLU A 31 -15.66 -12.36 -16.04
C GLU A 31 -15.21 -11.33 -14.99
N LYS A 32 -16.18 -10.76 -14.27
CA LYS A 32 -15.89 -9.86 -13.16
C LYS A 32 -15.22 -10.66 -12.04
N ASN A 33 -13.98 -10.31 -11.70
CA ASN A 33 -13.11 -11.09 -10.81
C ASN A 33 -12.77 -12.49 -11.34
N GLY A 34 -12.83 -12.68 -12.66
CA GLY A 34 -12.45 -13.93 -13.31
C GLY A 34 -10.95 -14.18 -13.30
N THR A 35 -10.57 -15.33 -13.83
CA THR A 35 -9.20 -15.81 -13.95
C THR A 35 -8.38 -14.94 -14.89
N VAL A 36 -7.11 -14.75 -14.51
CA VAL A 36 -6.11 -14.02 -15.27
C VAL A 36 -4.83 -14.82 -15.23
N GLU A 37 -4.26 -15.08 -16.40
CA GLU A 37 -2.92 -15.65 -16.53
C GLU A 37 -2.06 -14.69 -17.37
N ILE A 38 -0.87 -14.39 -16.88
CA ILE A 38 0.11 -13.53 -17.57
C ILE A 38 1.38 -14.34 -17.75
N LYS A 39 1.93 -14.35 -18.97
CA LYS A 39 3.19 -15.02 -19.31
C LYS A 39 4.11 -14.08 -20.06
N GLY A 40 5.42 -14.25 -19.86
CA GLY A 40 6.44 -13.50 -20.61
C GLY A 40 6.72 -12.11 -20.06
N SER A 41 6.17 -11.77 -18.90
CA SER A 41 6.52 -10.56 -18.14
C SER A 41 6.78 -10.94 -16.68
N PRO A 42 8.05 -11.16 -16.29
CA PRO A 42 8.40 -11.50 -14.91
C PRO A 42 7.91 -10.49 -13.87
N ASP A 43 7.79 -9.22 -14.24
CA ASP A 43 7.26 -8.19 -13.33
C ASP A 43 5.74 -8.30 -13.19
N ALA A 44 5.01 -8.49 -14.29
CA ALA A 44 3.57 -8.71 -14.21
C ALA A 44 3.22 -10.01 -13.49
N GLU A 45 3.99 -11.08 -13.69
CA GLU A 45 3.85 -12.35 -12.96
C GLU A 45 4.06 -12.16 -11.45
N LYS A 46 5.07 -11.38 -11.04
CA LYS A 46 5.28 -11.00 -9.63
C LYS A 46 4.11 -10.21 -9.05
N LEU A 47 3.59 -9.23 -9.82
CA LEU A 47 2.44 -8.44 -9.39
C LEU A 47 1.18 -9.30 -9.25
N LEU A 48 0.96 -10.23 -10.18
CA LEU A 48 -0.15 -11.18 -10.12
C LEU A 48 -0.05 -12.09 -8.89
N GLY A 49 1.15 -12.61 -8.59
CA GLY A 49 1.40 -13.39 -7.37
C GLY A 49 1.15 -12.59 -6.09
N TYR A 50 1.56 -11.33 -6.06
CA TYR A 50 1.26 -10.42 -4.95
C TYR A 50 -0.24 -10.19 -4.78
N GLU A 51 -0.99 -9.96 -5.87
CA GLU A 51 -2.44 -9.76 -5.79
C GLU A 51 -3.17 -11.03 -5.32
N ALA A 52 -2.72 -12.21 -5.74
CA ALA A 52 -3.24 -13.49 -5.25
C ALA A 52 -2.98 -13.66 -3.75
N TYR A 53 -1.73 -13.48 -3.29
CA TYR A 53 -1.37 -13.53 -1.88
C TYR A 53 -2.14 -12.50 -1.04
N ARG A 54 -2.31 -11.30 -1.58
CA ARG A 54 -3.09 -10.24 -0.94
C ARG A 54 -4.55 -10.62 -0.76
N GLN A 55 -5.13 -11.29 -1.74
CA GLN A 55 -6.50 -11.78 -1.62
C GLN A 55 -6.61 -12.90 -0.59
N GLU A 56 -5.67 -13.85 -0.59
CA GLU A 56 -5.59 -14.91 0.42
C GLU A 56 -5.47 -14.35 1.85
N SER A 57 -4.53 -13.42 2.06
CA SER A 57 -4.33 -12.76 3.36
C SER A 57 -5.58 -11.97 3.78
N TYR A 58 -6.26 -11.28 2.85
CA TYR A 58 -7.53 -10.61 3.13
C TYR A 58 -8.62 -11.59 3.57
N ASP A 59 -8.75 -12.72 2.88
CA ASP A 59 -9.77 -13.75 3.15
C ASP A 59 -9.56 -14.40 4.50
N ARG A 60 -8.29 -14.62 4.88
CA ARG A 60 -7.91 -15.19 6.18
C ARG A 60 -8.06 -14.20 7.33
N LEU A 61 -7.62 -12.95 7.16
CA LEU A 61 -7.47 -12.00 8.26
C LEU A 61 -8.58 -10.95 8.32
N ILE A 62 -8.92 -10.33 7.20
CA ILE A 62 -9.76 -9.13 7.17
C ILE A 62 -11.24 -9.50 7.06
N ARG A 63 -11.58 -10.42 6.15
CA ARG A 63 -12.96 -10.81 5.89
C ARG A 63 -13.68 -11.31 7.15
N PRO A 64 -13.13 -12.22 7.97
CA PRO A 64 -13.82 -12.71 9.16
C PRO A 64 -14.04 -11.60 10.19
N ALA A 65 -13.05 -10.70 10.35
CA ALA A 65 -13.16 -9.59 11.27
C ALA A 65 -14.24 -8.60 10.86
N TYR A 66 -14.33 -8.30 9.57
CA TYR A 66 -15.37 -7.46 9.01
C TYR A 66 -16.78 -8.08 9.12
N GLU A 67 -16.91 -9.39 8.90
CA GLU A 67 -18.16 -10.12 9.09
C GLU A 67 -18.62 -10.10 10.55
N ALA A 68 -17.69 -10.26 11.51
CA ALA A 68 -17.98 -10.14 12.93
C ALA A 68 -18.47 -8.73 13.31
N MET A 69 -17.82 -7.67 12.81
CA MET A 69 -18.28 -6.28 13.00
C MET A 69 -19.71 -6.08 12.47
N LYS A 70 -19.97 -6.57 11.25
CA LYS A 70 -21.28 -6.45 10.61
C LYS A 70 -22.36 -7.20 11.40
N ALA A 71 -22.05 -8.37 11.93
CA ALA A 71 -22.95 -9.15 12.78
C ALA A 71 -23.26 -8.43 14.10
N SER A 72 -22.24 -7.91 14.80
CA SER A 72 -22.39 -7.16 16.05
C SER A 72 -23.20 -5.88 15.87
N SER A 73 -22.95 -5.14 14.79
CA SER A 73 -23.72 -3.95 14.42
C SER A 73 -25.18 -4.27 14.14
N LYS A 74 -25.46 -5.34 13.38
CA LYS A 74 -26.84 -5.81 13.12
C LYS A 74 -27.57 -6.24 14.39
N ALA A 75 -26.84 -6.80 15.35
CA ALA A 75 -27.37 -7.21 16.66
C ALA A 75 -27.50 -6.05 17.66
N ASN A 76 -27.05 -4.83 17.30
CA ASN A 76 -26.95 -3.68 18.19
C ASN A 76 -26.20 -4.00 19.50
N SER A 77 -25.23 -4.92 19.43
CA SER A 77 -24.49 -5.43 20.58
C SER A 77 -23.19 -4.69 20.76
N ARG A 78 -23.18 -3.76 21.71
CA ARG A 78 -21.99 -2.98 22.07
C ARG A 78 -20.88 -3.85 22.66
N GLU A 79 -21.24 -4.93 23.35
CA GLU A 79 -20.31 -5.92 23.90
C GLU A 79 -19.64 -6.75 22.80
N GLY A 80 -20.35 -7.04 21.70
CA GLY A 80 -19.79 -7.74 20.55
C GLY A 80 -19.01 -6.83 19.58
N GLU A 81 -19.21 -5.51 19.65
CA GLU A 81 -18.59 -4.55 18.73
C GLU A 81 -17.12 -4.29 19.10
N VAL A 82 -16.82 -4.07 20.37
CA VAL A 82 -15.43 -3.84 20.87
C VAL A 82 -14.46 -4.95 20.44
N PRO A 83 -14.70 -6.24 20.73
CA PRO A 83 -13.78 -7.31 20.34
C PRO A 83 -13.67 -7.47 18.82
N ALA A 84 -14.73 -7.20 18.06
CA ALA A 84 -14.69 -7.23 16.60
C ALA A 84 -13.80 -6.11 16.02
N VAL A 85 -13.87 -4.91 16.62
CA VAL A 85 -13.00 -3.77 16.28
C VAL A 85 -11.54 -4.06 16.59
N GLU A 86 -11.25 -4.60 17.78
CA GLU A 86 -9.89 -4.97 18.17
C GLU A 86 -9.30 -6.05 17.27
N MET A 87 -10.10 -7.07 16.94
CA MET A 87 -9.70 -8.12 15.99
C MET A 87 -9.38 -7.52 14.62
N TYR A 88 -10.23 -6.63 14.09
CA TYR A 88 -9.97 -5.99 12.80
C TYR A 88 -8.70 -5.13 12.82
N ALA A 89 -8.46 -4.37 13.90
CA ALA A 89 -7.27 -3.55 14.03
C ALA A 89 -5.99 -4.41 14.01
N THR A 90 -5.98 -5.49 14.80
CA THR A 90 -4.89 -6.46 14.85
C THR A 90 -4.67 -7.13 13.49
N ASN A 91 -5.73 -7.69 12.90
CA ASN A 91 -5.68 -8.39 11.62
C ASN A 91 -5.27 -7.47 10.48
N SER A 92 -5.72 -6.20 10.50
CA SER A 92 -5.30 -5.18 9.54
C SER A 92 -3.81 -4.88 9.64
N LYS A 93 -3.25 -4.83 10.86
CA LYS A 93 -1.81 -4.65 11.06
C LYS A 93 -1.04 -5.85 10.51
N THR A 94 -1.43 -7.07 10.88
CA THR A 94 -0.81 -8.32 10.40
C THR A 94 -0.88 -8.42 8.87
N HIS A 95 -2.04 -8.15 8.27
CA HIS A 95 -2.22 -8.14 6.81
C HIS A 95 -1.20 -7.20 6.14
N ARG A 96 -1.03 -5.97 6.63
CA ARG A 96 -0.04 -5.03 6.07
C ARG A 96 1.38 -5.54 6.19
N GLN A 97 1.73 -6.13 7.33
CA GLN A 97 3.08 -6.67 7.57
C GLN A 97 3.38 -7.87 6.66
N GLU A 98 2.40 -8.74 6.45
CA GLU A 98 2.49 -9.86 5.52
C GLU A 98 2.69 -9.38 4.07
N LEU A 99 1.92 -8.38 3.61
CA LEU A 99 2.10 -7.82 2.26
C LEU A 99 3.47 -7.19 2.06
N LEU A 100 3.98 -6.48 3.06
CA LEU A 100 5.31 -5.89 2.99
C LEU A 100 6.40 -6.98 2.98
N ALA A 101 6.27 -8.01 3.81
CA ALA A 101 7.19 -9.14 3.82
C ALA A 101 7.19 -9.89 2.48
N TYR A 102 6.02 -10.14 1.90
CA TYR A 102 5.90 -10.73 0.56
C TYR A 102 6.60 -9.86 -0.49
N THR A 103 6.40 -8.54 -0.42
CA THR A 103 7.03 -7.58 -1.34
C THR A 103 8.56 -7.67 -1.24
N GLU A 104 9.12 -7.72 -0.04
CA GLU A 104 10.56 -7.86 0.17
C GLU A 104 11.11 -9.20 -0.38
N GLN A 105 10.37 -10.29 -0.20
CA GLN A 105 10.83 -11.64 -0.55
C GLN A 105 10.66 -11.98 -2.04
N HIS A 106 9.58 -11.53 -2.66
CA HIS A 106 9.18 -11.99 -3.99
C HIS A 106 9.19 -10.90 -5.07
N ILE A 107 9.07 -9.63 -4.69
CA ILE A 107 9.08 -8.51 -5.64
C ILE A 107 10.46 -7.86 -5.71
N GLY A 108 11.01 -7.46 -4.56
CA GLY A 108 12.31 -6.80 -4.44
C GLY A 108 12.38 -5.52 -5.29
N THR A 109 13.36 -5.46 -6.18
CA THR A 109 13.61 -4.31 -7.06
C THR A 109 12.81 -4.32 -8.37
N SER A 110 11.89 -5.26 -8.56
CA SER A 110 11.02 -5.32 -9.75
C SER A 110 10.12 -4.08 -9.85
N VAL A 111 9.81 -3.63 -11.07
CA VAL A 111 8.84 -2.53 -11.31
C VAL A 111 7.44 -2.85 -10.76
N ALA A 112 7.13 -4.13 -10.50
CA ALA A 112 5.93 -4.56 -9.79
C ALA A 112 5.79 -3.96 -8.39
N LEU A 113 6.92 -3.55 -7.77
CA LEU A 113 6.93 -2.85 -6.50
C LEU A 113 6.00 -1.64 -6.50
N TYR A 114 5.95 -0.91 -7.62
CA TYR A 114 5.10 0.26 -7.75
C TYR A 114 3.60 -0.09 -7.62
N GLY A 115 3.18 -1.28 -8.05
CA GLY A 115 1.81 -1.77 -7.89
C GLY A 115 1.40 -1.97 -6.42
N THR A 116 2.37 -2.22 -5.54
CA THR A 116 2.11 -2.42 -4.10
C THR A 116 1.94 -1.12 -3.31
N VAL A 117 2.34 0.02 -3.90
CA VAL A 117 2.45 1.32 -3.22
C VAL A 117 1.15 1.75 -2.56
N LEU A 118 -0.02 1.41 -3.13
CA LEU A 118 -1.32 1.74 -2.55
C LEU A 118 -1.55 1.12 -1.16
N ARG A 119 -0.82 0.06 -0.80
CA ARG A 119 -0.97 -0.66 0.47
C ARG A 119 0.05 -0.27 1.53
N TRP A 120 1.02 0.58 1.17
CA TRP A 120 2.00 1.08 2.13
C TRP A 120 1.34 2.03 3.13
N THR A 121 1.80 1.98 4.38
CA THR A 121 1.41 2.93 5.43
C THR A 121 2.66 3.53 6.09
N GLY A 122 2.50 4.72 6.65
CA GLY A 122 3.58 5.47 7.31
C GLY A 122 3.70 5.18 8.80
N ASP A 123 3.42 3.94 9.21
CA ASP A 123 3.41 3.56 10.63
C ASP A 123 4.80 3.00 11.04
N GLU A 124 4.84 1.90 11.78
CA GLU A 124 6.06 1.25 12.29
C GLU A 124 7.02 0.75 11.19
N GLU A 125 6.56 0.65 9.94
CA GLU A 125 7.28 -0.03 8.86
C GLU A 125 8.05 0.92 7.92
N ILE A 126 8.14 2.21 8.24
CA ILE A 126 8.79 3.22 7.38
C ILE A 126 10.23 2.81 7.01
N GLN A 127 11.02 2.30 7.97
CA GLN A 127 12.41 1.92 7.72
C GLN A 127 12.55 0.79 6.70
N ARG A 128 11.58 -0.12 6.65
CA ARG A 128 11.53 -1.21 5.65
C ARG A 128 11.21 -0.63 4.28
N LEU A 129 10.23 0.26 4.20
CA LEU A 129 9.89 0.96 2.96
C LEU A 129 11.06 1.80 2.45
N GLU A 130 11.80 2.49 3.32
CA GLU A 130 13.02 3.24 2.95
C GLU A 130 14.06 2.33 2.30
N LYS A 131 14.38 1.19 2.93
CA LYS A 131 15.33 0.22 2.38
C LYS A 131 14.88 -0.33 1.03
N LEU A 132 13.59 -0.67 0.92
CA LEU A 132 13.02 -1.24 -0.29
C LEU A 132 13.04 -0.23 -1.45
N VAL A 133 12.65 1.03 -1.19
CA VAL A 133 12.69 2.10 -2.19
C VAL A 133 14.12 2.49 -2.56
N ALA A 134 15.05 2.50 -1.60
CA ALA A 134 16.47 2.75 -1.88
C ALA A 134 17.07 1.67 -2.78
N ALA A 135 16.77 0.38 -2.50
CA ALA A 135 17.20 -0.73 -3.35
C ALA A 135 16.59 -0.64 -4.75
N PHE A 136 15.30 -0.32 -4.85
CA PHE A 136 14.63 -0.10 -6.14
C PHE A 136 15.27 1.04 -6.93
N LYS A 137 15.52 2.19 -6.29
CA LYS A 137 16.15 3.36 -6.91
C LYS A 137 17.54 3.05 -7.44
N ALA A 138 18.33 2.23 -6.74
CA ALA A 138 19.66 1.85 -7.18
C ALA A 138 19.62 1.14 -8.55
N VAL A 139 18.58 0.36 -8.82
CA VAL A 139 18.39 -0.36 -10.10
C VAL A 139 17.66 0.51 -11.13
N HIS A 140 16.66 1.27 -10.71
CA HIS A 140 15.77 2.03 -11.57
C HIS A 140 15.77 3.55 -11.25
N PRO A 141 16.92 4.26 -11.32
CA PRO A 141 17.01 5.63 -10.78
C PRO A 141 16.17 6.66 -11.54
N ASN A 142 15.90 6.41 -12.82
CA ASN A 142 15.33 7.40 -13.75
C ASN A 142 13.84 7.16 -14.08
N LEU A 143 13.17 6.24 -13.41
CA LEU A 143 11.74 6.00 -13.65
C LEU A 143 10.90 6.97 -12.83
N THR A 144 9.78 7.43 -13.40
CA THR A 144 8.79 8.25 -12.69
C THR A 144 8.28 7.55 -11.43
N MET A 145 8.08 6.22 -11.49
CA MET A 145 7.65 5.42 -10.34
C MET A 145 8.63 5.49 -9.16
N THR A 146 9.93 5.59 -9.44
CA THR A 146 10.98 5.74 -8.40
C THR A 146 10.76 7.03 -7.63
N GLN A 147 10.59 8.14 -8.34
CA GLN A 147 10.36 9.44 -7.73
C GLN A 147 9.08 9.46 -6.90
N VAL A 148 7.99 8.85 -7.40
CA VAL A 148 6.72 8.76 -6.67
C VAL A 148 6.87 7.95 -5.38
N MET A 149 7.58 6.83 -5.42
CA MET A 149 7.83 5.99 -4.25
C MET A 149 8.69 6.72 -3.20
N GLU A 150 9.77 7.37 -3.63
CA GLU A 150 10.61 8.19 -2.75
C GLU A 150 9.80 9.30 -2.06
N GLN A 151 9.04 10.08 -2.84
CA GLN A 151 8.21 11.15 -2.30
C GLN A 151 7.18 10.64 -1.30
N LYS A 152 6.64 9.43 -1.52
CA LYS A 152 5.67 8.82 -0.61
C LYS A 152 6.32 8.44 0.72
N VAL A 153 7.50 7.81 0.68
CA VAL A 153 8.26 7.48 1.90
C VAL A 153 8.66 8.76 2.65
N GLU A 154 9.10 9.80 1.95
CA GLU A 154 9.41 11.10 2.56
C GLU A 154 8.20 11.80 3.17
N ARG A 155 6.99 11.61 2.62
CA ARG A 155 5.76 12.07 3.28
C ARG A 155 5.51 11.32 4.59
N TYR A 156 5.71 10.01 4.61
CA TYR A 156 5.52 9.21 5.83
C TYR A 156 6.49 9.59 6.94
N LYS A 157 7.76 9.81 6.61
CA LYS A 157 8.77 10.25 7.59
C LYS A 157 8.39 11.56 8.29
N ARG A 158 7.79 12.51 7.56
CA ARG A 158 7.38 13.81 8.11
C ARG A 158 6.22 13.73 9.10
N VAL A 159 5.36 12.72 8.97
CA VAL A 159 4.19 12.52 9.83
C VAL A 159 4.36 11.39 10.84
N ALA A 160 5.52 10.74 10.83
CA ALA A 160 5.85 9.66 11.75
C ALA A 160 5.82 10.18 13.20
N ILE A 161 5.31 9.36 14.11
CA ILE A 161 5.30 9.66 15.54
C ILE A 161 6.75 9.89 16.01
N GLY A 162 7.03 11.07 16.55
CA GLY A 162 8.38 11.49 16.95
C GLY A 162 9.13 12.33 15.92
N ALA A 163 8.58 12.55 14.72
CA ALA A 163 9.13 13.52 13.78
C ALA A 163 9.07 14.94 14.37
N THR A 164 10.16 15.70 14.23
CA THR A 164 10.17 17.12 14.57
C THR A 164 9.12 17.83 13.71
N ALA A 165 8.11 18.41 14.36
CA ALA A 165 7.08 19.17 13.66
C ALA A 165 7.74 20.27 12.80
N PRO A 166 7.31 20.47 11.55
CA PRO A 166 7.84 21.56 10.74
C PRO A 166 7.61 22.88 11.47
N ASN A 167 8.57 23.78 11.32
CA ASN A 167 8.53 25.06 12.00
C ASN A 167 7.49 25.96 11.30
N ILE A 168 6.25 25.95 11.81
CA ILE A 168 5.16 26.74 11.24
C ILE A 168 5.21 28.13 11.87
N GLN A 169 5.28 29.15 11.02
CA GLN A 169 5.21 30.56 11.41
C GLN A 169 3.85 31.12 11.04
N LEU A 170 3.12 31.63 12.03
CA LEU A 170 1.83 32.30 11.84
C LEU A 170 1.85 33.66 12.53
N PRO A 171 1.23 34.69 11.94
CA PRO A 171 0.97 35.93 12.68
C PRO A 171 -0.01 35.63 13.82
N ASP A 172 0.29 36.14 15.01
CA ASP A 172 -0.63 36.13 16.14
C ASP A 172 -1.75 37.17 15.97
N THR A 173 -2.64 37.27 16.95
CA THR A 173 -3.75 38.23 16.95
C THR A 173 -3.29 39.70 17.00
N SER A 174 -2.00 39.96 17.22
CA SER A 174 -1.37 41.29 17.14
C SER A 174 -0.63 41.54 15.82
N GLY A 175 -0.60 40.55 14.92
CA GLY A 175 0.10 40.61 13.64
C GLY A 175 1.59 40.26 13.72
N GLN A 176 2.10 39.82 14.87
CA GLN A 176 3.51 39.41 15.00
C GLN A 176 3.68 37.94 14.62
N LEU A 177 4.69 37.64 13.80
CA LEU A 177 5.04 36.27 13.42
C LEU A 177 5.54 35.51 14.65
N ARG A 178 4.83 34.44 15.02
CA ARG A 178 5.19 33.52 16.11
C ARG A 178 5.42 32.12 15.54
N GLN A 179 6.40 31.39 16.07
CA GLN A 179 6.64 30.00 15.71
C GLN A 179 5.80 29.08 16.58
N LEU A 180 5.26 28.02 15.99
CA LEU A 180 4.47 27.01 16.71
C LEU A 180 5.28 26.24 17.76
N SER A 181 6.61 26.17 17.61
CA SER A 181 7.52 25.65 18.64
C SER A 181 7.47 26.44 19.95
N ASP A 182 7.22 27.75 19.85
CA ASP A 182 7.25 28.68 21.00
C ASP A 182 6.00 28.56 21.87
N LEU A 183 4.99 27.81 21.40
CA LEU A 183 3.68 27.63 22.02
C LEU A 183 3.48 26.25 22.65
N ARG A 184 4.51 25.38 22.65
CA ARG A 184 4.41 24.07 23.31
C ARG A 184 4.40 24.23 24.84
N GLY A 185 3.24 23.96 25.45
CA GLY A 185 3.10 23.78 26.90
C GLY A 185 2.76 25.03 27.71
N GLN A 186 2.21 26.07 27.07
CA GLN A 186 1.55 27.20 27.75
C GLN A 186 0.04 27.01 27.82
#